data_AF-K5WB99-F1
#
_entry.id   AF-K5WB99-F1
#
_cell.length_a   1.000
_cell.length_b   1.000
_cell.length_c   1.000
_cell.angle_alpha   90.00
_cell.angle_beta   90.00
_cell.angle_gamma   90.00
#
_symmetry.space_group_name_H-M   'P 1'
#
loop_
_entity.id
_entity.type
_entity.pdbx_description
1 polymer ?
#
loop_
_entity_poly.entity_id
_entity_poly.type
_entity_poly.pdbx_seq_one_letter_code
_entity_poly.pdbx_strand_id
1 'polypeptide(L)'
;MAPKRKRSPSIVFVRHIRTAPAPFNEPADFIIRTAQDMQYHVSAAILSFASPYFRDLSLDPPNRRGPFIFDVPESDATIETILRFVYPVADPVLHELDDVSEAYTAATKYELEYAVAALRKMFSLLRFLEHEPVRVYAIARRFSLTDDANPAADFACKSAQAEWPICEEFAHAPAMAYQDLVLYHRRRTTATAEVLKKTQPFAEYKICLECYLDMPNSDGSWSYLGHIKPLLAQASLRDDIFSTAYIVRNLVKTLCDSCTMKLVKASGPGGAIDSLKAEICVVPLRAVEGARCDTDDVF
;
A
#
# COMPACT_ATOMS: atom_id res chain seq x y z
N MET A 1 27.46 23.33 -61.74
CA MET A 1 28.02 22.60 -60.59
C MET A 1 27.57 23.33 -59.32
N ALA A 2 26.52 22.85 -58.64
CA ALA A 2 25.99 23.53 -57.44
C ALA A 2 26.85 23.19 -56.21
N PRO A 3 27.17 24.15 -55.33
CA PRO A 3 28.00 23.89 -54.15
C PRO A 3 27.19 23.10 -53.11
N LYS A 4 27.70 21.92 -52.72
CA LYS A 4 27.15 21.13 -51.62
C LYS A 4 27.23 21.95 -50.33
N ARG A 5 26.07 22.34 -49.78
CA ARG A 5 25.96 22.90 -48.42
C ARG A 5 26.65 21.97 -47.43
N LYS A 6 27.67 22.47 -46.73
CA LYS A 6 28.28 21.77 -45.59
C LYS A 6 27.20 21.62 -44.51
N ARG A 7 26.88 20.38 -44.14
CA ARG A 7 25.99 20.10 -43.00
C ARG A 7 26.64 20.70 -41.75
N SER A 8 25.85 21.46 -40.98
CA SER A 8 26.25 22.00 -39.68
C SER A 8 26.79 20.87 -38.78
N PRO A 9 27.73 21.17 -37.86
CA PRO A 9 28.29 20.16 -36.98
C PRO A 9 27.15 19.47 -36.21
N SER A 10 27.15 18.14 -36.28
CA SER A 10 26.29 17.28 -35.48
C SER A 10 26.34 17.75 -34.03
N ILE A 11 25.19 17.95 -33.39
CA ILE A 11 25.13 18.26 -31.96
C ILE A 11 25.84 17.10 -31.25
N VAL A 12 27.01 17.36 -30.67
CA VAL A 12 27.74 16.41 -29.83
C VAL A 12 27.17 16.55 -28.44
N PHE A 13 26.34 15.61 -28.02
CA PHE A 13 25.91 15.52 -26.63
C PHE A 13 27.10 15.06 -25.79
N VAL A 14 27.79 16.00 -25.15
CA VAL A 14 28.81 15.69 -24.14
C VAL A 14 28.08 15.27 -22.87
N ARG A 15 28.00 13.96 -22.62
CA ARG A 15 27.47 13.41 -21.37
C ARG A 15 28.50 13.59 -20.27
N HIS A 16 28.11 14.24 -19.19
CA HIS A 16 28.97 14.41 -18.02
C HIS A 16 28.82 13.18 -17.13
N ILE A 17 29.84 12.31 -17.15
CA ILE A 17 29.89 11.12 -16.30
C ILE A 17 30.10 11.58 -14.85
N ARG A 18 29.24 11.13 -13.95
CA ARG A 18 29.30 11.44 -12.52
C ARG A 18 29.66 10.17 -11.75
N THR A 19 30.43 10.32 -10.68
CA THR A 19 30.70 9.21 -9.74
C THR A 19 29.73 9.30 -8.58
N ALA A 20 29.18 8.16 -8.17
CA ALA A 20 28.25 8.07 -7.05
C ALA A 20 28.89 8.55 -5.74
N PRO A 21 28.09 9.00 -4.75
CA PRO A 21 28.61 9.33 -3.42
C PRO A 21 29.10 8.09 -2.67
N ALA A 22 29.78 8.32 -1.53
CA ALA A 22 30.15 7.24 -0.63
C ALA A 22 28.92 6.41 -0.21
N PRO A 23 29.04 5.07 -0.13
CA PRO A 23 30.27 4.26 -0.19
C PRO A 23 30.69 3.81 -1.61
N PHE A 24 30.01 4.25 -2.69
CA PHE A 24 30.19 3.70 -4.05
C PHE A 24 31.10 4.57 -4.94
N ASN A 25 31.98 5.35 -4.33
CA ASN A 25 32.81 6.38 -4.97
C ASN A 25 34.27 5.95 -5.20
N GLU A 26 34.69 4.82 -4.64
CA GLU A 26 36.08 4.33 -4.71
C GLU A 26 36.28 3.35 -5.87
N PRO A 27 37.44 3.34 -6.56
CA PRO A 27 37.70 2.43 -7.66
C PRO A 27 37.48 0.95 -7.28
N ALA A 28 36.71 0.24 -8.09
CA ALA A 28 36.37 -1.17 -7.90
C ALA A 28 36.51 -1.96 -9.21
N ASP A 29 36.33 -3.28 -9.13
CA ASP A 29 36.42 -4.21 -10.27
C ASP A 29 35.15 -4.24 -11.14
N PHE A 30 34.02 -3.73 -10.61
CA PHE A 30 32.75 -3.65 -11.31
C PHE A 30 32.14 -2.24 -11.18
N ILE A 31 31.57 -1.72 -12.26
CA ILE A 31 30.94 -0.40 -12.34
C ILE A 31 29.53 -0.58 -12.89
N ILE A 32 28.53 -0.22 -12.10
CA ILE A 32 27.15 -0.07 -12.59
C ILE A 32 26.98 1.37 -13.07
N ARG A 33 26.57 1.54 -14.32
CA ARG A 33 26.30 2.86 -14.92
C ARG A 33 24.81 3.00 -15.22
N THR A 34 24.19 4.00 -14.62
CA THR A 34 22.76 4.29 -14.78
C THR A 34 22.45 5.02 -16.08
N ALA A 35 21.15 5.13 -16.41
CA ALA A 35 20.68 5.89 -17.57
C ALA A 35 21.08 7.38 -17.52
N GLN A 36 21.34 7.92 -16.33
CA GLN A 36 21.73 9.30 -16.06
C GLN A 36 23.27 9.48 -15.98
N ASP A 37 24.01 8.50 -16.51
CA ASP A 37 25.48 8.44 -16.59
C ASP A 37 26.18 8.54 -15.21
N MET A 38 25.51 8.14 -14.12
CA MET A 38 26.12 7.98 -12.80
C MET A 38 26.81 6.61 -12.71
N GLN A 39 28.04 6.59 -12.19
CA GLN A 39 28.85 5.40 -12.00
C GLN A 39 28.92 5.02 -10.53
N TYR A 40 28.41 3.84 -10.22
CA TYR A 40 28.53 3.18 -8.92
C TYR A 40 29.66 2.18 -8.98
N HIS A 41 30.73 2.43 -8.24
CA HIS A 41 31.84 1.50 -8.14
C HIS A 41 31.55 0.47 -7.05
N VAL A 42 31.53 -0.80 -7.44
CA VAL A 42 31.04 -1.93 -6.64
C VAL A 42 31.94 -3.14 -6.82
N SER A 43 32.01 -4.00 -5.80
CA SER A 43 32.75 -5.26 -5.85
C SER A 43 31.97 -6.34 -6.58
N ALA A 44 32.56 -6.92 -7.63
CA ALA A 44 32.00 -8.08 -8.34
C ALA A 44 31.77 -9.28 -7.42
N ALA A 45 32.66 -9.49 -6.44
CA ALA A 45 32.56 -10.57 -5.47
C ALA A 45 31.33 -10.43 -4.56
N ILE A 46 31.07 -9.23 -4.05
CA ILE A 46 29.90 -8.95 -3.21
C ILE A 46 28.61 -9.13 -4.02
N LEU A 47 28.54 -8.58 -5.25
CA LEU A 47 27.36 -8.72 -6.11
C LEU A 47 27.09 -10.18 -6.48
N SER A 48 28.13 -10.95 -6.84
CA SER A 48 28.02 -12.38 -7.18
C SER A 48 27.57 -13.23 -5.99
N PHE A 49 27.93 -12.83 -4.77
CA PHE A 49 27.45 -13.48 -3.56
C PHE A 49 25.97 -13.18 -3.31
N ALA A 50 25.57 -11.91 -3.47
CA ALA A 50 24.22 -11.43 -3.17
C ALA A 50 23.16 -11.78 -4.23
N SER A 51 23.56 -12.05 -5.47
CA SER A 51 22.65 -12.26 -6.60
C SER A 51 23.19 -13.34 -7.56
N PRO A 52 22.38 -14.36 -7.88
CA PRO A 52 22.69 -15.31 -8.94
C PRO A 52 22.82 -14.62 -10.31
N TYR A 53 21.93 -13.67 -10.63
CA TYR A 53 22.02 -12.85 -11.84
C TYR A 53 23.41 -12.21 -12.03
N PHE A 54 23.95 -11.55 -11.01
CA PHE A 54 25.27 -10.91 -11.11
C PHE A 54 26.43 -11.91 -11.07
N ARG A 55 26.24 -13.07 -10.45
CA ARG A 55 27.21 -14.17 -10.49
C ARG A 55 27.38 -14.67 -11.91
N ASP A 56 26.28 -14.96 -12.58
CA ASP A 56 26.29 -15.48 -13.95
C ASP A 56 26.80 -14.43 -14.94
N LEU A 57 26.46 -13.15 -14.72
CA LEU A 57 27.03 -12.05 -15.50
C LEU A 57 28.56 -11.93 -15.34
N SER A 58 29.09 -12.23 -14.16
CA SER A 58 30.53 -12.18 -13.87
C SER A 58 31.31 -13.39 -14.44
N LEU A 59 30.62 -14.47 -14.79
CA LEU A 59 31.20 -15.66 -15.43
C LEU A 59 31.48 -15.47 -16.93
N ASP A 60 31.05 -14.35 -17.50
CA ASP A 60 31.20 -14.00 -18.92
C ASP A 60 32.26 -12.89 -19.15
N PRO A 61 33.52 -13.02 -18.68
CA PRO A 61 34.46 -11.93 -18.77
C PRO A 61 34.96 -11.75 -20.21
N PRO A 62 34.75 -10.58 -20.87
CA PRO A 62 35.64 -10.20 -21.94
C PRO A 62 37.02 -9.98 -21.31
N ASN A 63 38.03 -10.56 -21.97
CA ASN A 63 39.45 -10.49 -21.69
C ASN A 63 39.98 -9.03 -21.57
N ARG A 64 39.61 -8.29 -20.51
CA ARG A 64 39.79 -6.83 -20.41
C ARG A 64 40.69 -6.43 -19.25
N ARG A 65 41.68 -5.60 -19.56
CA ARG A 65 42.48 -4.84 -18.59
C ARG A 65 41.65 -3.63 -18.14
N GLY A 66 40.82 -3.78 -17.10
CA GLY A 66 40.03 -2.68 -16.54
C GLY A 66 38.73 -3.15 -15.88
N PRO A 67 38.01 -2.25 -15.18
CA PRO A 67 36.75 -2.58 -14.53
C PRO A 67 35.67 -2.95 -15.55
N PHE A 68 34.81 -3.91 -15.19
CA PHE A 68 33.64 -4.25 -15.99
C PHE A 68 32.56 -3.19 -15.84
N ILE A 69 32.04 -2.66 -16.94
CA ILE A 69 31.00 -1.62 -16.92
C ILE A 69 29.68 -2.25 -17.37
N PHE A 70 28.67 -2.16 -16.52
CA PHE A 70 27.32 -2.67 -16.74
C PHE A 70 26.30 -1.53 -16.81
N ASP A 71 25.66 -1.36 -17.96
CA ASP A 71 24.67 -0.31 -18.19
C ASP A 71 23.29 -0.75 -17.76
N VAL A 72 22.59 0.08 -16.98
CA VAL A 72 21.27 -0.21 -16.44
C VAL A 72 20.26 0.91 -16.77
N PRO A 73 19.00 0.56 -17.13
CA PRO A 73 17.96 1.55 -17.41
C PRO A 73 17.40 2.26 -16.16
N GLU A 74 17.63 1.71 -14.98
CA GLU A 74 17.14 2.21 -13.69
C GLU A 74 17.76 3.58 -13.32
N SER A 75 17.06 4.33 -12.47
CA SER A 75 17.50 5.64 -11.99
C SER A 75 18.66 5.54 -10.99
N ASP A 76 19.36 6.66 -10.79
CA ASP A 76 20.39 6.81 -9.76
C ASP A 76 19.85 6.37 -8.37
N ALA A 77 18.66 6.85 -8.00
CA ALA A 77 18.04 6.54 -6.70
C ALA A 77 17.69 5.06 -6.54
N THR A 78 17.15 4.43 -7.59
CA THR A 78 16.78 3.00 -7.56
C THR A 78 18.02 2.12 -7.37
N ILE A 79 19.09 2.39 -8.11
CA ILE A 79 20.35 1.62 -8.03
C ILE A 79 21.02 1.82 -6.67
N GLU A 80 21.10 3.06 -6.18
CA GLU A 80 21.65 3.32 -4.85
C GLU A 80 20.88 2.57 -3.76
N THR A 81 19.54 2.57 -3.85
CA THR A 81 18.65 1.88 -2.90
C THR A 81 18.94 0.38 -2.86
N ILE A 82 18.94 -0.31 -4.00
CA ILE A 82 19.17 -1.76 -4.02
C ILE A 82 20.60 -2.12 -3.61
N LEU A 83 21.59 -1.29 -3.94
CA LEU A 83 22.98 -1.51 -3.53
C LEU A 83 23.16 -1.35 -2.01
N ARG A 84 22.46 -0.41 -1.38
CA ARG A 84 22.54 -0.24 0.08
C ARG A 84 21.98 -1.42 0.88
N PHE A 85 21.07 -2.21 0.30
CA PHE A 85 20.65 -3.50 0.90
C PHE A 85 21.68 -4.63 0.73
N VAL A 86 22.58 -4.52 -0.25
CA VAL A 86 23.60 -5.53 -0.54
C VAL A 86 24.87 -5.30 0.25
N TYR A 87 25.22 -4.04 0.47
CA TYR A 87 26.44 -3.65 1.16
C TYR A 87 26.21 -3.50 2.67
N PRO A 88 27.25 -3.71 3.51
CA PRO A 88 27.15 -3.57 4.96
C PRO A 88 27.11 -2.11 5.39
N VAL A 89 26.06 -1.40 4.98
CA VAL A 89 25.77 -0.01 5.31
C VAL A 89 24.36 0.10 5.86
N ALA A 90 23.97 1.29 6.31
CA ALA A 90 22.60 1.50 6.75
C ALA A 90 21.62 1.28 5.60
N ASP A 91 20.55 0.55 5.88
CA ASP A 91 19.42 0.40 4.95
C ASP A 91 18.89 1.77 4.51
N PRO A 92 18.43 1.88 3.25
CA PRO A 92 17.80 3.10 2.76
C PRO A 92 16.46 3.34 3.46
N VAL A 93 16.18 4.60 3.77
CA VAL A 93 14.85 5.01 4.25
C VAL A 93 14.08 5.52 3.05
N LEU A 94 13.07 4.76 2.63
CA LEU A 94 12.17 5.15 1.56
C LEU A 94 10.91 5.77 2.16
N HIS A 95 10.45 6.87 1.59
CA HIS A 95 9.27 7.60 2.07
C HIS A 95 8.07 7.46 1.14
N GLU A 96 8.31 7.24 -0.16
CA GLU A 96 7.28 7.19 -1.18
C GLU A 96 7.08 5.76 -1.69
N LEU A 97 5.84 5.40 -2.02
CA LEU A 97 5.53 4.07 -2.57
C LEU A 97 6.16 3.83 -3.94
N ASP A 98 6.35 4.89 -4.73
CA ASP A 98 7.02 4.82 -6.02
C ASP A 98 8.46 4.34 -5.88
N ASP A 99 9.23 4.96 -4.99
CA ASP A 99 10.61 4.54 -4.70
C ASP A 99 10.68 3.07 -4.28
N VAL A 100 9.75 2.63 -3.40
CA VAL A 100 9.68 1.23 -2.95
C VAL A 100 9.35 0.30 -4.12
N SER A 101 8.37 0.65 -4.96
CA SER A 101 7.93 -0.15 -6.11
C SER A 101 8.99 -0.25 -7.20
N GLU A 102 9.68 0.85 -7.52
CA GLU A 102 10.79 0.88 -8.46
C GLU A 102 11.97 0.05 -7.95
N ALA A 103 12.37 0.24 -6.69
CA ALA A 103 13.43 -0.54 -6.08
C ALA A 103 13.07 -2.03 -6.01
N TYR A 104 11.81 -2.37 -5.70
CA TYR A 104 11.34 -3.76 -5.65
C TYR A 104 11.41 -4.42 -7.04
N THR A 105 11.00 -3.69 -8.07
CA THR A 105 11.08 -4.15 -9.47
C THR A 105 12.52 -4.42 -9.87
N ALA A 106 13.43 -3.49 -9.58
CA ALA A 106 14.86 -3.64 -9.87
C ALA A 106 15.49 -4.78 -9.06
N ALA A 107 15.21 -4.86 -7.76
CA ALA A 107 15.72 -5.93 -6.90
C ALA A 107 15.26 -7.32 -7.37
N THR A 108 14.01 -7.43 -7.83
CA THR A 108 13.46 -8.67 -8.40
C THR A 108 14.13 -9.01 -9.73
N LYS A 109 14.29 -8.04 -10.63
CA LYS A 109 14.98 -8.19 -11.92
C LYS A 109 16.43 -8.67 -11.76
N TYR A 110 17.13 -8.15 -10.75
CA TYR A 110 18.52 -8.51 -10.46
C TYR A 110 18.67 -9.63 -9.43
N GLU A 111 17.57 -10.31 -9.07
CA GLU A 111 17.57 -11.46 -8.16
C GLU A 111 18.26 -11.18 -6.82
N LEU A 112 18.05 -9.99 -6.26
CA LEU A 112 18.58 -9.55 -4.97
C LEU A 112 17.65 -9.95 -3.84
N GLU A 113 17.66 -11.23 -3.48
CA GLU A 113 16.68 -11.85 -2.56
C GLU A 113 16.50 -11.09 -1.24
N TYR A 114 17.60 -10.65 -0.62
CA TYR A 114 17.55 -9.88 0.63
C TYR A 114 16.83 -8.54 0.44
N ALA A 115 17.16 -7.80 -0.62
CA ALA A 115 16.53 -6.53 -0.95
C ALA A 115 15.03 -6.72 -1.26
N VAL A 116 14.68 -7.75 -2.02
CA VAL A 116 13.28 -8.12 -2.31
C VAL A 116 12.50 -8.37 -1.01
N ALA A 117 13.06 -9.14 -0.08
CA ALA A 117 12.43 -9.43 1.20
C ALA A 117 12.30 -8.17 2.08
N ALA A 118 13.31 -7.30 2.10
CA ALA A 118 13.28 -6.05 2.87
C ALA A 118 12.23 -5.06 2.31
N LEU A 119 12.23 -4.85 0.99
CA LEU A 119 11.29 -3.96 0.29
C LEU A 119 9.85 -4.47 0.38
N ARG A 120 9.62 -5.80 0.32
CA ARG A 120 8.29 -6.39 0.54
C ARG A 120 7.70 -5.98 1.89
N LYS A 121 8.49 -6.02 2.95
CA LYS A 121 8.05 -5.59 4.30
C LYS A 121 7.69 -4.11 4.35
N MET A 122 8.28 -3.29 3.49
CA MET A 122 7.98 -1.86 3.44
C MET A 122 6.56 -1.58 2.93
N PHE A 123 6.01 -2.37 2.00
CA PHE A 123 4.61 -2.21 1.55
C PHE A 123 3.61 -2.38 2.68
N SER A 124 3.93 -3.21 3.67
CA SER A 124 3.07 -3.52 4.82
C SER A 124 3.26 -2.55 5.99
N LEU A 125 4.03 -1.47 5.82
CA LEU A 125 4.16 -0.41 6.82
C LEU A 125 2.83 0.32 7.01
N LEU A 126 2.43 0.52 8.27
CA LEU A 126 1.16 1.15 8.63
C LEU A 126 0.95 2.52 7.96
N ARG A 127 2.01 3.33 7.82
CA ARG A 127 1.90 4.63 7.14
C ARG A 127 1.35 4.53 5.71
N PHE A 128 1.73 3.49 4.96
CA PHE A 128 1.23 3.30 3.59
C PHE A 128 -0.17 2.70 3.59
N LEU A 129 -0.44 1.75 4.49
CA LEU A 129 -1.77 1.18 4.66
C LEU A 129 -2.80 2.23 5.10
N GLU A 130 -2.41 3.19 5.93
CA GLU A 130 -3.31 4.24 6.43
C GLU A 130 -3.54 5.35 5.39
N HIS A 131 -2.50 5.76 4.65
CA HIS A 131 -2.60 6.88 3.72
C HIS A 131 -3.00 6.47 2.29
N GLU A 132 -2.53 5.32 1.80
CA GLU A 132 -2.68 4.91 0.39
C GLU A 132 -3.09 3.42 0.23
N PRO A 133 -4.09 2.91 0.97
CA PRO A 133 -4.39 1.47 1.01
C PRO A 133 -4.77 0.86 -0.35
N VAL A 134 -5.53 1.58 -1.16
CA VAL A 134 -5.94 1.12 -2.50
C VAL A 134 -4.72 0.94 -3.40
N ARG A 135 -3.75 1.85 -3.28
CA ARG A 135 -2.50 1.83 -4.03
C ARG A 135 -1.61 0.67 -3.58
N VAL A 136 -1.45 0.48 -2.27
CA VAL A 136 -0.73 -0.68 -1.71
C VAL A 136 -1.35 -1.99 -2.18
N TYR A 137 -2.69 -2.08 -2.16
CA TYR A 137 -3.39 -3.25 -2.68
C TYR A 137 -3.10 -3.48 -4.17
N ALA A 138 -3.16 -2.44 -5.00
CA ALA A 138 -2.86 -2.54 -6.42
C ALA A 138 -1.42 -3.03 -6.68
N ILE A 139 -0.43 -2.48 -5.95
CA ILE A 139 0.97 -2.88 -6.02
C ILE A 139 1.15 -4.35 -5.57
N ALA A 140 0.53 -4.73 -4.45
CA ALA A 140 0.58 -6.11 -3.96
C ALA A 140 0.00 -7.09 -4.99
N ARG A 141 -1.11 -6.75 -5.65
CA ARG A 141 -1.72 -7.57 -6.71
C ARG A 141 -0.87 -7.60 -7.98
N ARG A 142 -0.24 -6.49 -8.38
CA ARG A 142 0.72 -6.43 -9.49
C ARG A 142 1.88 -7.40 -9.27
N PHE A 143 2.42 -7.47 -8.05
CA PHE A 143 3.54 -8.35 -7.70
C PHE A 143 3.13 -9.73 -7.17
N SER A 144 1.84 -10.10 -7.27
CA SER A 144 1.31 -11.38 -6.75
C SER A 144 1.52 -11.62 -5.24
N LEU A 145 1.67 -10.55 -4.46
CA LEU A 145 1.87 -10.56 -3.00
C LEU A 145 0.53 -10.62 -2.26
N THR A 146 -0.17 -11.76 -2.40
CA THR A 146 -1.55 -11.91 -1.90
C THR A 146 -1.68 -11.73 -0.39
N ASP A 147 -0.67 -12.18 0.38
CA ASP A 147 -0.67 -12.03 1.85
C ASP A 147 -0.62 -10.56 2.28
N ASP A 148 0.05 -9.71 1.49
CA ASP A 148 0.17 -8.27 1.75
C ASP A 148 -1.01 -7.48 1.17
N ALA A 149 -1.72 -8.05 0.19
CA ALA A 149 -2.93 -7.45 -0.38
C ALA A 149 -4.11 -7.46 0.60
N ASN A 150 -4.28 -8.51 1.41
CA ASN A 150 -5.42 -8.62 2.32
C ASN A 150 -5.48 -7.50 3.38
N PRO A 151 -4.39 -7.19 4.11
CA PRO A 151 -4.37 -6.03 5.00
C PRO A 151 -4.71 -4.74 4.27
N ALA A 152 -4.15 -4.51 3.08
CA ALA A 152 -4.43 -3.30 2.29
C ALA A 152 -5.93 -3.18 1.90
N ALA A 153 -6.58 -4.30 1.56
CA ALA A 153 -8.01 -4.33 1.29
C ALA A 153 -8.86 -3.97 2.53
N ASP A 154 -8.43 -4.39 3.72
CA ASP A 154 -9.08 -4.02 4.98
C ASP A 154 -8.97 -2.52 5.24
N PHE A 155 -7.78 -1.95 5.07
CA PHE A 155 -7.59 -0.52 5.21
C PHE A 155 -8.38 0.27 4.15
N ALA A 156 -8.50 -0.24 2.93
CA ALA A 156 -9.34 0.37 1.89
C ALA A 156 -10.84 0.40 2.28
N CYS A 157 -11.29 -0.53 3.13
CA CYS A 157 -12.65 -0.55 3.67
C CYS A 157 -12.91 0.50 4.77
N LYS A 158 -11.89 1.28 5.18
CA LYS A 158 -12.06 2.42 6.09
C LYS A 158 -12.61 3.67 5.41
N SER A 159 -12.52 3.75 4.09
CA SER A 159 -13.07 4.84 3.26
C SER A 159 -14.18 4.35 2.34
N ALA A 160 -14.96 5.29 1.81
CA ALA A 160 -16.00 4.94 0.84
C ALA A 160 -15.37 4.61 -0.51
N GLN A 161 -15.93 3.65 -1.25
CA GLN A 161 -15.45 3.30 -2.60
C GLN A 161 -15.39 4.53 -3.52
N ALA A 162 -16.36 5.45 -3.39
CA ALA A 162 -16.42 6.67 -4.19
C ALA A 162 -15.29 7.68 -3.88
N GLU A 163 -14.64 7.55 -2.72
CA GLU A 163 -13.51 8.39 -2.29
C GLU A 163 -12.15 7.79 -2.71
N TRP A 164 -12.13 6.58 -3.27
CA TRP A 164 -10.88 5.94 -3.67
C TRP A 164 -10.21 6.70 -4.82
N PRO A 165 -8.90 6.97 -4.72
CA PRO A 165 -8.17 7.65 -5.78
C PRO A 165 -8.09 6.77 -7.03
N ILE A 166 -7.89 7.42 -8.18
CA ILE A 166 -7.47 6.71 -9.39
C ILE A 166 -6.02 6.26 -9.16
N CYS A 167 -5.79 4.95 -9.18
CA CYS A 167 -4.47 4.35 -9.01
C CYS A 167 -3.96 3.84 -10.35
N GLU A 168 -2.86 4.42 -10.84
CA GLU A 168 -2.21 4.02 -12.10
C GLU A 168 -1.63 2.60 -12.01
N GLU A 169 -1.35 2.12 -10.81
CA GLU A 169 -0.79 0.80 -10.54
C GLU A 169 -1.70 -0.34 -11.01
N PHE A 170 -3.02 -0.10 -11.07
CA PHE A 170 -3.96 -1.06 -11.65
C PHE A 170 -3.76 -1.26 -13.15
N ALA A 171 -3.13 -0.33 -13.87
CA ALA A 171 -2.77 -0.52 -15.29
C ALA A 171 -1.75 -1.65 -15.48
N HIS A 172 -0.99 -1.98 -14.42
CA HIS A 172 0.01 -3.03 -14.40
C HIS A 172 -0.41 -4.24 -13.56
N ALA A 173 -1.61 -4.22 -12.97
CA ALA A 173 -2.19 -5.32 -12.24
C ALA A 173 -3.20 -6.09 -13.11
N PRO A 174 -3.58 -7.33 -12.74
CA PRO A 174 -4.68 -8.03 -13.41
C PRO A 174 -5.97 -7.20 -13.34
N ALA A 175 -6.75 -7.14 -14.42
CA ALA A 175 -8.02 -6.40 -14.45
C ALA A 175 -8.98 -6.83 -13.31
N MET A 176 -8.95 -8.11 -12.96
CA MET A 176 -9.73 -8.66 -11.84
C MET A 176 -9.34 -8.06 -10.49
N ALA A 177 -8.10 -7.59 -10.30
CA ALA A 177 -7.64 -7.08 -9.02
C ALA A 177 -8.53 -5.95 -8.48
N TYR A 178 -8.90 -4.99 -9.34
CA TYR A 178 -9.81 -3.90 -8.94
C TYR A 178 -11.21 -4.44 -8.63
N GLN A 179 -11.73 -5.33 -9.48
CA GLN A 179 -13.05 -5.94 -9.26
C GLN A 179 -13.11 -6.74 -7.96
N ASP A 180 -12.05 -7.49 -7.64
CA ASP A 180 -11.91 -8.27 -6.40
C ASP A 180 -12.00 -7.34 -5.18
N LEU A 181 -11.32 -6.19 -5.21
CA LEU A 181 -11.36 -5.20 -4.13
C LEU A 181 -12.75 -4.58 -3.95
N VAL A 182 -13.42 -4.25 -5.06
CA VAL A 182 -14.80 -3.71 -5.02
C VAL A 182 -15.78 -4.74 -4.47
N LEU A 183 -15.67 -6.00 -4.90
CA LEU A 183 -16.51 -7.08 -4.38
C LEU A 183 -16.22 -7.36 -2.91
N TYR A 184 -14.95 -7.29 -2.50
CA TYR A 184 -14.54 -7.43 -1.11
C TYR A 184 -15.18 -6.35 -0.23
N HIS A 185 -15.07 -5.08 -0.65
CA HIS A 185 -15.70 -3.94 0.03
C HIS A 185 -17.21 -4.12 0.18
N ARG A 186 -17.91 -4.51 -0.89
CA ARG A 186 -19.36 -4.78 -0.85
C ARG A 186 -19.75 -5.94 0.06
N ARG A 187 -18.98 -7.02 0.05
CA ARG A 187 -19.21 -8.16 0.95
C ARG A 187 -19.04 -7.72 2.41
N ARG A 188 -18.04 -6.89 2.69
CA ARG A 188 -17.77 -6.37 4.04
C ARG A 188 -18.85 -5.41 4.54
N THR A 189 -19.34 -4.51 3.69
CA THR A 189 -20.48 -3.63 4.05
C THR A 189 -21.76 -4.43 4.28
N THR A 190 -22.02 -5.46 3.46
CA THR A 190 -23.18 -6.36 3.64
C THR A 190 -23.09 -7.12 4.96
N ALA A 191 -21.93 -7.72 5.26
CA ALA A 191 -21.74 -8.48 6.50
C ALA A 191 -21.77 -7.57 7.75
N THR A 192 -21.24 -6.35 7.65
CA THR A 192 -21.36 -5.33 8.71
C THR A 192 -22.82 -4.97 8.97
N ALA A 193 -23.63 -4.80 7.91
CA ALA A 193 -25.05 -4.55 8.05
C ALA A 193 -25.80 -5.72 8.73
N GLU A 194 -25.36 -6.96 8.53
CA GLU A 194 -25.91 -8.12 9.24
C GLU A 194 -25.54 -8.13 10.74
N VAL A 195 -24.29 -7.78 11.08
CA VAL A 195 -23.88 -7.58 12.48
C VAL A 195 -24.78 -6.53 13.13
N LEU A 196 -24.95 -5.36 12.51
CA LEU A 196 -25.79 -4.27 13.02
C LEU A 196 -27.28 -4.64 13.18
N LYS A 197 -27.78 -5.68 12.49
CA LYS A 197 -29.15 -6.21 12.69
C LYS A 197 -29.24 -7.11 13.93
N LYS A 198 -28.17 -7.88 14.20
CA LYS A 198 -28.06 -8.80 15.35
C LYS A 198 -27.71 -8.07 16.64
N THR A 199 -26.87 -7.04 16.54
CA THR A 199 -26.46 -6.22 17.69
C THR A 199 -27.67 -5.39 18.14
N GLN A 200 -28.41 -5.93 19.11
CA GLN A 200 -29.55 -5.32 19.79
C GLN A 200 -29.23 -4.55 21.10
N PRO A 201 -28.01 -4.08 21.44
CA PRO A 201 -27.74 -3.51 22.76
C PRO A 201 -28.50 -2.19 23.03
N PHE A 202 -29.21 -1.64 22.05
CA PHE A 202 -30.04 -0.44 22.18
C PHE A 202 -31.54 -0.65 21.85
N ALA A 203 -31.98 -1.87 21.54
CA ALA A 203 -33.34 -2.13 21.06
C ALA A 203 -34.43 -2.04 22.15
N GLU A 204 -34.06 -2.04 23.44
CA GLU A 204 -35.02 -2.08 24.55
C GLU A 204 -35.43 -0.71 25.14
N TYR A 205 -34.81 0.41 24.74
CA TYR A 205 -35.22 1.74 25.22
C TYR A 205 -35.64 2.64 24.06
N LYS A 206 -36.90 2.49 23.64
CA LYS A 206 -37.45 3.26 22.51
C LYS A 206 -37.49 4.77 22.73
N ILE A 207 -37.53 5.25 23.97
CA ILE A 207 -37.69 6.70 24.26
C ILE A 207 -36.92 7.04 25.54
N CYS A 208 -36.15 8.12 25.53
CA CYS A 208 -35.63 8.70 26.77
C CYS A 208 -36.75 9.48 27.48
N LEU A 209 -37.13 9.04 28.68
CA LEU A 209 -38.22 9.64 29.45
C LEU A 209 -37.93 11.08 29.92
N GLU A 210 -36.67 11.51 29.97
CA GLU A 210 -36.30 12.86 30.41
C GLU A 210 -36.39 13.91 29.32
N CYS A 211 -36.03 13.56 28.08
CA CYS A 211 -35.98 14.55 27.00
C CYS A 211 -37.02 14.35 25.92
N TYR A 212 -37.80 13.26 25.95
CA TYR A 212 -38.89 12.98 25.02
C TYR A 212 -38.52 13.32 23.56
N LEU A 213 -37.25 13.11 23.21
CA LEU A 213 -36.68 13.60 21.95
C LEU A 213 -37.23 12.74 20.81
N ASP A 214 -38.25 13.31 20.17
CA ASP A 214 -38.71 13.02 18.82
C ASP A 214 -37.65 13.58 17.85
N MET A 215 -36.65 12.75 17.52
CA MET A 215 -35.57 13.10 16.59
C MET A 215 -35.86 12.48 15.22
N PRO A 216 -35.50 13.16 14.11
CA PRO A 216 -36.13 12.96 12.82
C PRO A 216 -35.72 11.62 12.20
N ASN A 217 -36.62 10.64 12.27
CA ASN A 217 -36.95 9.62 11.29
C ASN A 217 -38.26 8.95 11.73
N SER A 218 -38.99 8.32 10.79
CA SER A 218 -40.41 7.94 10.88
C SER A 218 -40.83 7.00 12.02
N ASP A 219 -39.91 6.61 12.90
CA ASP A 219 -40.08 5.70 14.03
C ASP A 219 -39.67 6.30 15.40
N GLY A 220 -39.29 7.58 15.46
CA GLY A 220 -39.22 8.36 16.71
C GLY A 220 -38.11 7.99 17.70
N SER A 221 -37.03 7.33 17.25
CA SER A 221 -35.91 6.94 18.14
C SER A 221 -34.55 7.20 17.49
N TRP A 222 -33.87 8.29 17.88
CA TRP A 222 -32.45 8.45 17.55
C TRP A 222 -31.64 7.43 18.35
N SER A 223 -30.93 6.55 17.65
CA SER A 223 -29.99 5.60 18.22
C SER A 223 -28.62 5.82 17.61
N TYR A 224 -27.56 5.63 18.41
CA TYR A 224 -26.17 5.62 17.92
C TYR A 224 -26.04 4.76 16.66
N LEU A 225 -26.69 3.59 16.64
CA LEU A 225 -26.76 2.69 15.48
C LEU A 225 -27.42 3.34 14.26
N GLY A 226 -28.53 4.07 14.42
CA GLY A 226 -29.18 4.81 13.34
C GLY A 226 -28.25 5.84 12.69
N HIS A 227 -27.43 6.51 13.48
CA HIS A 227 -26.46 7.50 12.99
C HIS A 227 -25.29 6.87 12.22
N ILE A 228 -24.73 5.77 12.74
CA ILE A 228 -23.55 5.15 12.12
C ILE A 228 -23.88 4.19 10.97
N LYS A 229 -25.10 3.63 10.91
CA LYS A 229 -25.56 2.73 9.83
C LYS A 229 -25.27 3.26 8.42
N PRO A 230 -25.68 4.50 8.04
CA PRO A 230 -25.39 5.02 6.71
C PRO A 230 -23.89 5.23 6.46
N LEU A 231 -23.10 5.50 7.50
CA LEU A 231 -21.66 5.67 7.39
C LEU A 231 -20.94 4.33 7.18
N LEU A 232 -21.33 3.30 7.92
CA LEU A 232 -20.80 1.93 7.79
C LEU A 232 -21.22 1.25 6.48
N ALA A 233 -22.38 1.64 5.91
CA ALA A 233 -22.79 1.19 4.59
C ALA A 233 -21.85 1.70 3.47
N GLN A 234 -21.20 2.85 3.70
CA GLN A 234 -20.22 3.41 2.77
C GLN A 234 -18.80 2.91 3.08
N ALA A 235 -18.45 2.79 4.36
CA ALA A 235 -17.12 2.40 4.82
C ALA A 235 -17.21 1.51 6.06
N SER A 236 -17.17 0.19 5.85
CA SER A 236 -17.46 -0.80 6.90
C SER A 236 -16.44 -0.85 8.04
N LEU A 237 -15.18 -0.47 7.77
CA LEU A 237 -14.11 -0.48 8.78
C LEU A 237 -13.72 0.90 9.26
N ARG A 238 -14.54 1.90 8.95
CA ARG A 238 -14.37 3.26 9.44
C ARG A 238 -14.33 3.24 10.99
N ASP A 239 -13.20 3.65 11.56
CA ASP A 239 -12.89 3.53 12.99
C ASP A 239 -13.09 4.84 13.78
N ASP A 240 -13.05 5.98 13.11
CA ASP A 240 -13.25 7.31 13.68
C ASP A 240 -14.63 7.46 14.35
N ILE A 241 -15.68 6.87 13.77
CA ILE A 241 -17.06 6.91 14.28
C ILE A 241 -17.23 6.27 15.67
N PHE A 242 -16.31 5.39 16.06
CA PHE A 242 -16.28 4.74 17.38
C PHE A 242 -15.45 5.52 18.41
N SER A 243 -14.72 6.56 17.99
CA SER A 243 -13.89 7.35 18.90
C SER A 243 -14.72 8.21 19.84
N THR A 244 -14.24 8.37 21.07
CA THR A 244 -14.84 9.30 22.05
C THR A 244 -14.92 10.72 21.50
N ALA A 245 -13.90 11.15 20.74
CA ALA A 245 -13.88 12.45 20.08
C ALA A 245 -15.02 12.63 19.07
N TYR A 246 -15.28 11.62 18.23
CA TYR A 246 -16.39 11.66 17.28
C TYR A 246 -17.74 11.70 17.99
N ILE A 247 -17.91 10.84 19.00
CA ILE A 247 -19.16 10.73 19.77
C ILE A 247 -19.47 12.05 20.47
N VAL A 248 -18.49 12.66 21.16
CA VAL A 248 -18.66 13.95 21.83
C VAL A 248 -18.95 15.07 20.83
N ARG A 249 -18.22 15.12 19.71
CA ARG A 249 -18.36 16.20 18.73
C ARG A 249 -19.71 16.16 18.00
N ASN A 250 -20.16 14.97 17.59
CA ASN A 250 -21.27 14.81 16.65
C ASN A 250 -22.58 14.40 17.32
N LEU A 251 -22.54 13.81 18.52
CA LEU A 251 -23.71 13.16 19.12
C LEU A 251 -24.11 13.76 20.47
N VAL A 252 -23.15 14.13 21.32
CA VAL A 252 -23.46 14.67 22.66
C VAL A 252 -24.22 16.00 22.59
N LYS A 253 -23.96 16.84 21.58
CA LYS A 253 -24.67 18.13 21.40
C LYS A 253 -26.15 17.99 21.08
N THR A 254 -26.57 16.82 20.59
CA THR A 254 -27.95 16.55 20.17
C THR A 254 -28.73 15.74 21.20
N LEU A 255 -28.13 15.46 22.37
CA LEU A 255 -28.69 14.59 23.41
C LEU A 255 -28.89 15.34 24.72
N CYS A 256 -29.89 14.92 25.49
CA CYS A 256 -30.02 15.35 26.88
C CYS A 256 -28.98 14.70 27.79
N ASP A 257 -28.75 15.28 28.97
CA ASP A 257 -27.69 14.87 29.90
C ASP A 257 -27.71 13.38 30.24
N SER A 258 -28.89 12.80 30.49
CA SER A 258 -29.04 11.36 30.79
C SER A 258 -28.70 10.46 29.60
N CYS A 259 -29.08 10.85 28.38
CA CYS A 259 -28.68 10.15 27.15
C CYS A 259 -27.18 10.26 26.90
N THR A 260 -26.62 11.45 27.11
CA THR A 260 -25.17 11.71 27.02
C THR A 260 -24.41 10.79 27.97
N MET A 261 -24.83 10.68 29.23
CA MET A 261 -24.17 9.82 30.21
C MET A 261 -24.22 8.34 29.83
N LYS A 262 -25.35 7.84 29.31
CA LYS A 262 -25.48 6.46 28.81
C LYS A 262 -24.56 6.20 27.61
N LEU A 263 -24.51 7.13 26.66
CA LEU A 263 -23.67 7.02 25.47
C LEU A 263 -22.17 7.07 25.83
N VAL A 264 -21.79 7.99 26.71
CA VAL A 264 -20.41 8.10 27.23
C VAL A 264 -20.00 6.81 27.94
N LYS A 265 -20.87 6.25 28.79
CA LYS A 265 -20.62 4.96 29.45
C LYS A 265 -20.48 3.80 28.44
N ALA A 266 -21.29 3.78 27.38
CA ALA A 266 -21.21 2.78 26.33
C ALA A 266 -19.95 2.92 25.45
N SER A 267 -19.41 4.14 25.32
CA SER A 267 -18.16 4.47 24.63
C SER A 267 -16.90 4.32 25.48
N GLY A 268 -17.05 3.97 26.77
CA GLY A 268 -15.91 3.71 27.63
C GLY A 268 -15.14 2.44 27.21
N PRO A 269 -13.87 2.30 27.64
CA PRO A 269 -13.06 1.12 27.33
C PRO A 269 -13.76 -0.18 27.69
N GLY A 270 -13.94 -1.07 26.72
CA GLY A 270 -14.65 -2.35 26.92
C GLY A 270 -16.17 -2.21 27.05
N GLY A 271 -16.72 -1.04 26.74
CA GLY A 271 -18.15 -0.81 26.65
C GLY A 271 -18.78 -1.40 25.37
N ALA A 272 -20.10 -1.26 25.25
CA ALA A 272 -20.86 -1.84 24.14
C ALA A 272 -20.41 -1.32 22.75
N ILE A 273 -19.90 -0.09 22.66
CA ILE A 273 -19.41 0.50 21.40
C ILE A 273 -18.07 -0.13 20.98
N ASP A 274 -17.17 -0.37 21.94
CA ASP A 274 -15.91 -1.08 21.69
C ASP A 274 -16.17 -2.54 21.32
N SER A 275 -17.11 -3.20 22.00
CA SER A 275 -17.53 -4.56 21.65
C SER A 275 -18.10 -4.63 20.23
N LEU A 276 -18.94 -3.67 19.84
CA LEU A 276 -19.47 -3.59 18.48
C LEU A 276 -18.35 -3.35 17.46
N LYS A 277 -17.41 -2.45 17.73
CA LYS A 277 -16.24 -2.23 16.87
C LYS A 277 -15.44 -3.52 16.70
N ALA A 278 -15.17 -4.24 17.79
CA ALA A 278 -14.46 -5.52 17.76
C ALA A 278 -15.23 -6.56 16.93
N GLU A 279 -16.54 -6.67 17.10
CA GLU A 279 -17.41 -7.59 16.35
C GLU A 279 -17.38 -7.31 14.84
N ILE A 280 -17.41 -6.03 14.44
CA ILE A 280 -17.30 -5.60 13.03
C ILE A 280 -15.90 -5.90 12.46
N CYS A 281 -14.84 -5.68 13.24
CA CYS A 281 -13.46 -5.91 12.79
C CYS A 281 -13.17 -7.39 12.52
N VAL A 282 -13.76 -8.30 13.28
CA VAL A 282 -13.51 -9.76 13.19
C VAL A 282 -14.49 -10.51 12.30
N VAL A 283 -15.35 -9.80 11.56
CA VAL A 283 -16.30 -10.44 10.62
C VAL A 283 -15.52 -11.34 9.66
N PRO A 284 -15.77 -12.67 9.69
CA PRO A 284 -15.03 -13.60 8.86
C PRO A 284 -15.43 -13.41 7.40
N LEU A 285 -14.51 -12.92 6.61
CA LEU A 285 -14.63 -12.86 5.16
C LEU A 285 -13.60 -13.79 4.55
N ARG A 286 -13.94 -14.39 3.40
CA ARG A 286 -12.91 -14.99 2.56
C ARG A 286 -11.92 -13.89 2.21
N ALA A 287 -10.63 -14.24 2.24
CA ALA A 287 -9.58 -13.38 1.75
C ALA A 287 -9.92 -12.86 0.35
N VAL A 288 -9.24 -11.79 -0.08
CA VAL A 288 -9.33 -11.35 -1.47
C VAL A 288 -8.61 -12.38 -2.34
N GLU A 289 -9.28 -13.50 -2.58
CA GLU A 289 -8.82 -14.57 -3.44
C GLU A 289 -8.90 -14.03 -4.87
N GLY A 290 -7.73 -13.69 -5.40
CA GLY A 290 -7.59 -13.53 -6.83
C GLY A 290 -8.03 -14.83 -7.49
N ALA A 291 -8.94 -14.75 -8.45
CA ALA A 291 -9.41 -15.90 -9.21
C ALA A 291 -8.22 -16.77 -9.63
N ARG A 292 -8.01 -17.89 -8.94
CA ARG A 292 -7.49 -19.08 -9.62
C ARG A 292 -8.64 -19.46 -10.52
N CYS A 293 -8.50 -19.17 -11.81
CA CYS A 293 -9.21 -20.00 -12.76
C CYS A 293 -8.66 -21.41 -12.52
N ASP A 294 -9.42 -22.23 -11.80
CA ASP A 294 -9.29 -23.68 -11.86
C ASP A 294 -9.53 -24.06 -13.32
N THR A 295 -8.47 -24.05 -14.13
CA THR A 295 -8.42 -24.76 -15.40
C THR A 295 -7.92 -26.16 -15.13
N ASP A 296 -8.65 -26.90 -14.30
CA ASP A 296 -8.51 -28.35 -14.13
C ASP A 296 -9.84 -29.08 -14.39
N ASP A 297 -10.72 -28.47 -15.18
CA ASP A 297 -11.75 -29.20 -15.94
C ASP A 297 -11.32 -29.26 -17.40
N VAL A 298 -10.38 -30.17 -17.67
CA VAL A 298 -9.99 -30.61 -19.01
C VAL A 298 -10.61 -31.99 -19.25
N PHE A 299 -11.59 -32.00 -20.17
CA PHE A 299 -12.32 -33.12 -20.80
C PHE A 299 -13.34 -33.91 -19.98
#